data_AF-A0A8H4RE21-F1
#
_entry.id   AF-A0A8H4RE21-F1
#
_cell.length_a   1.000
_cell.length_b   1.000
_cell.length_c   1.000
_cell.angle_alpha   90.00
_cell.angle_beta   90.00
_cell.angle_gamma   90.00
#
_symmetry.space_group_name_H-M   'P 1'
#
loop_
_entity.id
_entity.type
_entity.pdbx_description
1 polymer ?
#
loop_
_entity_poly.entity_id
_entity_poly.type
_entity_poly.pdbx_seq_one_letter_code
_entity_poly.pdbx_strand_id
1 'polypeptide(L)'
;MSLSTTDPSSQYNQAVFECYSLPYGGLGALSTILTLYTFGMTLLGRKPIFPFMEIEHSTFDFIIATISAIITTVTSIIAIKRCDGVTSLELIAVFKLLLSITLNFCTMWRAGVEAFSFLTGVVGVVCMISGAAGAGLIASNNWHVAGVPALTLTIWLIGILPAICCTICVISGIEVWKVLVGFGAYIIIAIMFWSDWIISCITGDFGGSPDGKVAIVYWVYFAAKRLPMFAM
;
A
#
# COMPACT_ATOMS: atom_id res chain seq x y z
N MET A 1 -41.18 15.96 6.03
CA MET A 1 -39.89 15.26 5.95
C MET A 1 -39.25 15.71 4.65
N SER A 2 -38.55 16.84 4.67
CA SER A 2 -37.89 17.40 3.48
C SER A 2 -36.72 16.48 3.10
N LEU A 3 -36.80 15.83 1.92
CA LEU A 3 -35.63 15.23 1.29
C LEU A 3 -34.61 16.35 1.10
N SER A 4 -33.62 16.41 1.99
CA SER A 4 -32.43 17.20 1.73
C SER A 4 -31.77 16.58 0.51
N THR A 5 -31.68 17.34 -0.58
CA THR A 5 -30.82 17.02 -1.72
C THR A 5 -29.37 17.17 -1.25
N THR A 6 -28.93 16.26 -0.39
CA THR A 6 -27.53 16.17 0.01
C THR A 6 -26.72 15.92 -1.25
N ASP A 7 -25.78 16.81 -1.51
CA ASP A 7 -24.83 16.70 -2.59
C ASP A 7 -24.20 15.29 -2.56
N PRO A 8 -24.25 14.51 -3.66
CA PRO A 8 -23.71 13.15 -3.70
C PRO A 8 -22.25 13.07 -3.26
N SER A 9 -21.47 14.15 -3.40
CA SER A 9 -20.09 14.22 -2.89
C SER A 9 -20.01 14.17 -1.37
N SER A 10 -20.95 14.80 -0.66
CA SER A 10 -21.01 14.82 0.81
C SER A 10 -21.30 13.42 1.37
N GLN A 11 -22.21 12.69 0.74
CA GLN A 11 -22.55 11.33 1.14
C GLN A 11 -21.36 10.36 0.93
N TYR A 12 -20.61 10.53 -0.17
CA TYR A 12 -19.40 9.74 -0.41
C TYR A 12 -18.32 9.99 0.64
N ASN A 13 -18.07 11.26 0.99
CA ASN A 13 -17.06 11.61 1.98
C ASN A 13 -17.38 11.02 3.37
N GLN A 14 -18.64 11.08 3.79
CA GLN A 14 -19.08 10.44 5.03
C GLN A 14 -18.88 8.92 4.99
N ALA A 15 -19.23 8.29 3.88
CA ALA A 15 -19.00 6.86 3.71
C ALA A 15 -17.51 6.51 3.86
N VAL A 16 -16.60 7.27 3.24
CA VAL A 16 -15.15 7.08 3.36
C VAL A 16 -14.71 7.10 4.82
N PHE A 17 -15.13 8.10 5.61
CA PHE A 17 -14.75 8.21 7.03
C PHE A 17 -15.30 7.07 7.90
N GLU A 18 -16.52 6.62 7.64
CA GLU A 18 -17.17 5.59 8.46
C GLU A 18 -16.66 4.18 8.13
N CYS A 19 -16.39 3.89 6.86
CA CYS A 19 -16.06 2.55 6.40
C CYS A 19 -14.55 2.26 6.37
N TYR A 20 -13.72 3.25 6.00
CA TYR A 20 -12.33 3.01 5.66
C TYR A 20 -11.42 3.10 6.88
N SER A 21 -11.09 1.94 7.47
CA SER A 21 -10.30 1.84 8.70
C SER A 21 -8.79 1.67 8.48
N LEU A 22 -8.29 1.82 7.25
CA LEU A 22 -6.87 1.62 6.94
C LEU A 22 -6.12 2.96 6.88
N PRO A 23 -4.81 3.00 7.24
CA PRO A 23 -3.98 4.20 7.15
C PRO A 23 -4.02 4.89 5.79
N TYR A 24 -4.43 6.15 5.71
CA TYR A 24 -4.35 7.01 4.53
C TYR A 24 -3.68 8.35 4.88
N GLY A 25 -3.50 9.23 3.90
CA GLY A 25 -2.86 10.54 4.09
C GLY A 25 -1.45 10.48 4.60
N GLY A 26 -1.06 11.43 5.44
CA GLY A 26 0.29 11.52 5.98
C GLY A 26 0.70 10.24 6.73
N LEU A 27 -0.18 9.69 7.56
CA LEU A 27 0.08 8.43 8.27
C LEU A 27 0.12 7.22 7.33
N GLY A 28 -0.73 7.20 6.30
CA GLY A 28 -0.70 6.21 5.22
C GLY A 28 0.61 6.26 4.44
N ALA A 29 1.03 7.44 4.01
CA ALA A 29 2.27 7.67 3.29
C ALA A 29 3.50 7.30 4.14
N LEU A 30 3.53 7.67 5.42
CA LEU A 30 4.57 7.23 6.36
C LEU A 30 4.57 5.70 6.49
N SER A 31 3.38 5.10 6.59
CA SER A 31 3.24 3.65 6.66
C SER A 31 3.80 2.95 5.43
N THR A 32 3.53 3.52 4.26
CA THR A 32 4.05 3.14 2.95
C THR A 32 5.57 3.19 2.92
N ILE A 33 6.18 4.31 3.32
CA ILE A 33 7.64 4.49 3.39
C ILE A 33 8.29 3.42 4.27
N LEU A 34 7.76 3.22 5.48
CA LEU A 34 8.28 2.23 6.41
C LEU A 34 8.15 0.81 5.86
N THR A 35 7.06 0.51 5.15
CA THR A 35 6.84 -0.80 4.50
C THR A 35 7.88 -1.05 3.42
N LEU A 36 8.12 -0.06 2.55
CA LEU A 36 9.10 -0.15 1.47
C LEU A 36 10.53 -0.25 2.02
N TYR A 37 10.84 0.51 3.06
CA TYR A 37 12.11 0.41 3.77
C TYR A 37 12.32 -1.01 4.32
N THR A 38 11.34 -1.54 5.07
CA THR A 38 11.41 -2.90 5.63
C THR A 38 11.60 -3.95 4.54
N PHE A 39 10.83 -3.83 3.45
CA PHE A 39 10.91 -4.73 2.30
C PHE A 39 12.29 -4.69 1.64
N GLY A 40 12.81 -3.49 1.37
CA GLY A 40 14.13 -3.28 0.77
C GLY A 40 15.25 -3.85 1.65
N MET A 41 15.23 -3.57 2.95
CA MET A 41 16.21 -4.09 3.90
C MET A 41 16.18 -5.62 3.97
N THR A 42 14.98 -6.21 3.99
CA THR A 42 14.79 -7.67 3.98
C THR A 42 15.33 -8.30 2.69
N LEU A 43 15.09 -7.67 1.52
CA LEU A 43 15.65 -8.11 0.25
C LEU A 43 17.19 -8.00 0.19
N LEU A 44 17.77 -7.06 0.93
CA LEU A 44 19.22 -6.93 1.06
C LEU A 44 19.81 -7.90 2.12
N GLY A 45 18.97 -8.70 2.80
CA GLY A 45 19.42 -9.56 3.89
C GLY A 45 19.90 -8.79 5.12
N ARG A 46 19.40 -7.57 5.32
CA ARG A 46 19.79 -6.66 6.42
C ARG A 46 18.62 -6.42 7.37
N LYS A 47 18.91 -6.29 8.66
CA LYS A 47 17.87 -6.05 9.68
C LYS A 47 17.25 -4.67 9.48
N PRO A 48 15.91 -4.52 9.41
CA PRO A 48 15.27 -3.22 9.18
C PRO A 48 15.60 -2.18 10.27
N ILE A 49 15.62 -2.55 11.56
CA ILE A 49 15.95 -1.60 12.63
C ILE A 49 17.46 -1.33 12.72
N PHE A 50 18.29 -2.31 12.36
CA PHE A 50 19.74 -2.24 12.45
C PHE A 50 20.40 -2.57 11.10
N PRO A 51 20.45 -1.61 10.16
CA PRO A 51 20.83 -1.84 8.77
C PRO A 51 22.22 -2.44 8.58
N PHE A 52 23.10 -2.29 9.56
CA PHE A 52 24.49 -2.75 9.51
C PHE A 52 24.64 -4.24 9.87
N MET A 53 23.59 -4.88 10.38
CA MET A 53 23.62 -6.29 10.75
C MET A 53 22.92 -7.15 9.69
N GLU A 54 23.46 -8.35 9.45
CA GLU A 54 22.87 -9.36 8.58
C GLU A 54 21.77 -10.11 9.33
N ILE A 55 20.71 -10.50 8.60
CA ILE A 55 19.61 -11.29 9.16
C ILE A 55 20.14 -12.71 9.39
N GLU A 56 20.03 -13.21 10.61
CA GLU A 56 20.30 -14.61 10.90
C GLU A 56 19.05 -15.44 10.65
N HIS A 57 19.19 -16.70 10.22
CA HIS A 57 18.04 -17.58 10.01
C HIS A 57 17.41 -17.95 11.36
N SER A 58 16.53 -17.09 11.85
CA SER A 58 15.88 -17.24 13.15
C SER A 58 14.44 -17.73 12.98
N THR A 59 14.05 -18.73 13.77
CA THR A 59 12.65 -19.17 13.88
C THR A 59 11.76 -18.07 14.44
N PHE A 60 12.34 -17.12 15.19
CA PHE A 60 11.65 -15.96 15.72
C PHE A 60 11.09 -15.07 14.61
N ASP A 61 11.86 -14.84 13.54
CA ASP A 61 11.45 -14.01 12.41
C ASP A 61 10.26 -14.60 11.67
N PHE A 62 10.27 -15.92 11.51
CA PHE A 62 9.16 -16.66 10.94
C PHE A 62 7.88 -16.50 11.77
N ILE A 63 7.98 -16.62 13.10
CA ILE A 63 6.84 -16.48 14.01
C ILE A 63 6.30 -15.04 13.95
N ILE A 64 7.18 -14.03 14.01
CA ILE A 64 6.79 -12.62 13.91
C ILE A 64 6.08 -12.33 12.58
N ALA A 65 6.66 -12.76 11.46
CA ALA A 65 6.06 -12.57 10.13
C ALA A 65 4.70 -13.27 10.02
N THR A 66 4.55 -14.44 10.64
CA THR A 66 3.28 -15.18 10.66
C THR A 66 2.21 -14.45 11.47
N ILE A 67 2.54 -14.00 12.69
CA ILE A 67 1.62 -13.24 13.54
C ILE A 67 1.20 -11.94 12.86
N SER A 68 2.18 -11.21 12.30
CA SER A 68 1.96 -10.01 11.48
C SER A 68 0.97 -10.28 10.35
N ALA A 69 1.24 -11.31 9.53
CA ALA A 69 0.39 -11.67 8.40
C ALA A 69 -1.04 -12.01 8.82
N ILE A 70 -1.23 -12.73 9.91
CA ILE A 70 -2.57 -13.08 10.42
C ILE A 70 -3.32 -11.82 10.85
N ILE A 71 -2.70 -10.97 11.69
CA ILE A 71 -3.36 -9.77 12.21
C ILE A 71 -3.69 -8.79 11.09
N THR A 72 -2.76 -8.53 10.17
CA THR A 72 -3.02 -7.62 9.04
C THR A 72 -4.07 -8.18 8.09
N THR A 73 -4.09 -9.49 7.86
CA THR A 73 -5.12 -10.14 7.04
C THR A 73 -6.50 -10.00 7.67
N VAL A 74 -6.65 -10.31 8.95
CA VAL A 74 -7.94 -10.21 9.66
C VAL A 74 -8.44 -8.77 9.65
N THR A 75 -7.59 -7.81 10.00
CA THR A 75 -7.97 -6.39 10.03
C THR A 75 -8.29 -5.83 8.64
N SER A 76 -7.57 -6.24 7.59
CA SER A 76 -7.92 -5.90 6.21
C SER A 76 -9.23 -6.52 5.75
N ILE A 77 -9.54 -7.77 6.12
CA ILE A 77 -10.84 -8.39 5.80
C ILE A 77 -11.99 -7.62 6.45
N ILE A 78 -11.82 -7.19 7.70
CA ILE A 78 -12.80 -6.33 8.40
C ILE A 78 -12.98 -5.02 7.64
N ALA A 79 -11.89 -4.38 7.18
CA ALA A 79 -11.96 -3.15 6.40
C ALA A 79 -12.70 -3.36 5.06
N ILE A 80 -12.34 -4.40 4.30
CA ILE A 80 -12.99 -4.75 3.02
C ILE A 80 -14.49 -4.95 3.22
N LYS A 81 -14.89 -5.71 4.26
CA LYS A 81 -16.31 -5.95 4.55
C LYS A 81 -17.08 -4.72 5.02
N ARG A 82 -16.40 -3.74 5.63
CA ARG A 82 -17.03 -2.45 5.99
C ARG A 82 -17.23 -1.54 4.79
N CYS A 83 -16.35 -1.61 3.81
CA CYS A 83 -16.42 -0.84 2.56
C CYS A 83 -17.29 -1.50 1.47
N ASP A 84 -18.06 -2.54 1.82
CA ASP A 84 -18.87 -3.30 0.86
C ASP A 84 -19.84 -2.39 0.10
N GLY A 85 -19.77 -2.42 -1.23
CA GLY A 85 -20.54 -1.56 -2.14
C GLY A 85 -19.78 -0.35 -2.69
N VAL A 86 -18.56 -0.08 -2.22
CA VAL A 86 -17.68 0.97 -2.77
C VAL A 86 -16.43 0.34 -3.37
N THR A 87 -16.56 -0.19 -4.58
CA THR A 87 -15.54 -0.98 -5.29
C THR A 87 -14.15 -0.32 -5.31
N SER A 88 -14.09 1.01 -5.38
CA SER A 88 -12.83 1.74 -5.41
C SER A 88 -12.06 1.68 -4.08
N LEU A 89 -12.74 1.76 -2.94
CA LEU A 89 -12.15 1.59 -1.62
C LEU A 89 -11.84 0.12 -1.31
N GLU A 90 -12.71 -0.79 -1.74
CA GLU A 90 -12.47 -2.24 -1.64
C GLU A 90 -11.17 -2.65 -2.33
N LEU A 91 -10.95 -2.19 -3.57
CA LEU A 91 -9.73 -2.48 -4.33
C LEU A 91 -8.47 -1.93 -3.65
N ILE A 92 -8.54 -0.74 -3.05
CA ILE A 92 -7.41 -0.18 -2.29
C ILE A 92 -7.16 -0.96 -1.00
N ALA A 93 -8.22 -1.42 -0.32
CA ALA A 93 -8.08 -2.27 0.85
C ALA A 93 -7.45 -3.63 0.49
N VAL A 94 -7.87 -4.23 -0.63
CA VAL A 94 -7.25 -5.44 -1.21
C VAL A 94 -5.79 -5.20 -1.57
N PHE A 95 -5.48 -4.07 -2.21
CA PHE A 95 -4.11 -3.68 -2.51
C PHE A 95 -3.22 -3.61 -1.26
N LYS A 96 -3.70 -2.94 -0.20
CA LYS A 96 -2.97 -2.82 1.08
C LYS A 96 -2.77 -4.17 1.77
N LEU A 97 -3.76 -5.06 1.68
CA LEU A 97 -3.65 -6.45 2.14
C LEU A 97 -2.56 -7.21 1.38
N LEU A 98 -2.61 -7.20 0.05
CA LEU A 98 -1.65 -7.92 -0.80
C LEU A 98 -0.22 -7.43 -0.57
N LEU A 99 -0.03 -6.12 -0.40
CA LEU A 99 1.26 -5.54 -0.03
C LEU A 99 1.76 -6.06 1.32
N SER A 100 0.88 -6.14 2.33
CA SER A 100 1.25 -6.69 3.63
C SER A 100 1.61 -8.18 3.53
N ILE A 101 0.87 -8.96 2.74
CA ILE A 101 1.16 -10.37 2.49
C ILE A 101 2.53 -10.50 1.81
N THR A 102 2.79 -9.67 0.80
CA THR A 102 4.06 -9.65 0.04
C THR A 102 5.25 -9.38 0.98
N LEU A 103 5.14 -8.40 1.88
CA LEU A 103 6.18 -8.12 2.88
C LEU A 103 6.42 -9.33 3.78
N ASN A 104 5.36 -9.92 4.37
CA ASN A 104 5.51 -11.04 5.28
C ASN A 104 6.07 -12.29 4.58
N PHE A 105 5.65 -12.58 3.35
CA PHE A 105 6.21 -13.68 2.55
C PHE A 105 7.67 -13.46 2.19
N CYS A 106 8.07 -12.21 1.91
CA CYS A 106 9.47 -11.88 1.72
C CYS A 106 10.31 -12.16 2.98
N THR A 107 9.79 -11.82 4.17
CA THR A 107 10.45 -12.14 5.45
C THR A 107 10.52 -13.65 5.68
N MET A 108 9.44 -14.40 5.43
CA MET A 108 9.43 -15.86 5.56
C MET A 108 10.35 -16.56 4.55
N TRP A 109 10.43 -16.05 3.32
CA TRP A 109 11.37 -16.55 2.32
C TRP A 109 12.81 -16.43 2.82
N ARG A 110 13.16 -15.28 3.41
CA ARG A 110 14.49 -15.06 4.00
C ARG A 110 14.75 -15.91 5.24
N ALA A 111 13.72 -16.33 5.96
CA ALA A 111 13.85 -17.32 7.03
C ALA A 111 14.15 -18.76 6.53
N GLY A 112 14.27 -18.98 5.22
CA GLY A 112 14.73 -20.24 4.62
C GLY A 112 13.66 -21.05 3.90
N VAL A 113 12.46 -20.50 3.68
CA VAL A 113 11.37 -21.21 3.00
C VAL A 113 11.26 -20.77 1.54
N GLU A 114 11.93 -21.48 0.64
CA GLU A 114 12.08 -21.14 -0.78
C GLU A 114 10.75 -20.99 -1.54
N ALA A 115 9.71 -21.75 -1.16
CA ALA A 115 8.39 -21.72 -1.79
C ALA A 115 7.74 -20.32 -1.79
N PHE A 116 8.09 -19.47 -0.81
CA PHE A 116 7.54 -18.12 -0.73
C PHE A 116 8.12 -17.15 -1.77
N SER A 117 9.24 -17.47 -2.44
CA SER A 117 9.81 -16.60 -3.49
C SER A 117 8.86 -16.42 -4.68
N PHE A 118 8.38 -17.54 -5.24
CA PHE A 118 7.42 -17.55 -6.33
C PHE A 118 6.10 -16.88 -5.92
N LEU A 119 5.62 -17.20 -4.71
CA LEU A 119 4.36 -16.64 -4.20
C LEU A 119 4.46 -15.12 -4.00
N THR A 120 5.60 -14.62 -3.51
CA THR A 120 5.87 -13.18 -3.37
C THR A 120 5.81 -12.48 -4.74
N GLY A 121 6.36 -13.09 -5.79
CA GLY A 121 6.28 -12.58 -7.16
C GLY A 121 4.85 -12.48 -7.68
N VAL A 122 4.08 -13.56 -7.59
CA VAL A 122 2.68 -13.60 -8.06
C VAL A 122 1.80 -12.61 -7.28
N VAL A 123 1.88 -12.61 -5.95
CA VAL A 123 1.12 -11.69 -5.10
C VAL A 123 1.50 -10.24 -5.40
N GLY A 124 2.79 -9.95 -5.64
CA GLY A 124 3.26 -8.63 -6.02
C GLY A 124 2.65 -8.11 -7.33
N VAL A 125 2.47 -8.97 -8.34
CA VAL A 125 1.81 -8.57 -9.60
C VAL A 125 0.32 -8.28 -9.39
N VAL A 126 -0.39 -9.15 -8.65
CA VAL A 126 -1.82 -8.92 -8.33
C VAL A 126 -1.99 -7.64 -7.50
N CYS A 127 -1.04 -7.36 -6.60
CA CYS A 127 -0.96 -6.13 -5.83
C CYS A 127 -0.89 -4.90 -6.76
N MET A 128 -0.02 -4.91 -7.76
CA MET A 128 0.09 -3.79 -8.71
C MET A 128 -1.21 -3.53 -9.47
N ILE A 129 -1.84 -4.59 -9.99
CA ILE A 129 -3.06 -4.47 -10.79
C ILE A 129 -4.21 -3.92 -9.95
N SER A 130 -4.42 -4.48 -8.74
CA SER A 130 -5.48 -4.04 -7.83
C SER A 130 -5.28 -2.60 -7.36
N GLY A 131 -4.05 -2.21 -7.02
CA GLY A 131 -3.72 -0.84 -6.62
C GLY A 131 -3.95 0.17 -7.74
N ALA A 132 -3.51 -0.14 -8.97
CA ALA A 132 -3.72 0.72 -10.13
C ALA A 132 -5.22 0.89 -10.46
N ALA A 133 -5.97 -0.22 -10.47
CA ALA A 133 -7.40 -0.21 -10.75
C ALA A 133 -8.19 0.56 -9.68
N GLY A 134 -7.92 0.30 -8.40
CA GLY A 134 -8.58 0.98 -7.29
C GLY A 134 -8.34 2.49 -7.31
N ALA A 135 -7.08 2.90 -7.43
CA ALA A 135 -6.74 4.31 -7.44
C ALA A 135 -7.23 5.03 -8.71
N GLY A 136 -7.20 4.35 -9.88
CA GLY A 136 -7.81 4.83 -11.13
C GLY A 136 -9.30 5.13 -10.99
N LEU A 137 -10.06 4.18 -10.42
CA LEU A 137 -11.49 4.32 -10.19
C LEU A 137 -11.81 5.43 -9.18
N ILE A 138 -11.01 5.60 -8.12
CA ILE A 138 -11.20 6.73 -7.20
C ILE A 138 -11.03 8.05 -7.94
N ALA A 139 -9.97 8.18 -8.74
CA ALA A 139 -9.66 9.42 -9.44
C ALA A 139 -10.72 9.78 -10.47
N SER A 140 -11.20 8.80 -11.25
CA SER A 140 -12.25 9.04 -12.25
C SER A 140 -13.55 9.50 -11.60
N ASN A 141 -13.93 8.88 -10.48
CA ASN A 141 -15.20 9.19 -9.81
C ASN A 141 -15.17 10.52 -9.06
N ASN A 142 -13.98 10.97 -8.64
CA ASN A 142 -13.79 12.17 -7.81
C ASN A 142 -13.03 13.28 -8.55
N TRP A 143 -13.04 13.28 -9.89
CA TRP A 143 -12.30 14.27 -10.69
C TRP A 143 -12.74 15.72 -10.45
N HIS A 144 -13.97 15.91 -9.97
CA HIS A 144 -14.53 17.23 -9.64
C HIS A 144 -14.03 17.79 -8.30
N VAL A 145 -13.43 16.95 -7.44
CA VAL A 145 -12.92 17.37 -6.12
C VAL A 145 -11.61 18.15 -6.29
N ALA A 146 -11.52 19.31 -5.66
CA ALA A 146 -10.32 20.15 -5.71
C ALA A 146 -9.08 19.36 -5.26
N GLY A 147 -8.01 19.42 -6.05
CA GLY A 147 -6.74 18.72 -5.78
C GLY A 147 -6.61 17.35 -6.42
N VAL A 148 -7.71 16.60 -6.66
CA VAL A 148 -7.64 15.26 -7.27
C VAL A 148 -7.04 15.29 -8.69
N PRO A 149 -7.45 16.18 -9.61
CA PRO A 149 -6.83 16.29 -10.94
C PRO A 149 -5.35 16.68 -10.85
N ALA A 150 -5.02 17.67 -10.01
CA ALA A 150 -3.66 18.15 -9.85
C ALA A 150 -2.73 17.03 -9.36
N LEU A 151 -3.13 16.33 -8.29
CA LEU A 151 -2.38 15.19 -7.73
C LEU A 151 -2.19 14.07 -8.76
N THR A 152 -3.26 13.70 -9.46
CA THR A 152 -3.22 12.63 -10.46
C THR A 152 -2.30 12.99 -11.62
N LEU A 153 -2.38 14.23 -12.14
CA LEU A 153 -1.49 14.72 -13.19
C LEU A 153 -0.04 14.79 -12.72
N THR A 154 0.22 15.26 -11.50
CA THR A 154 1.58 15.32 -10.94
C THR A 154 2.19 13.92 -10.89
N ILE A 155 1.47 12.92 -10.39
CA ILE A 155 2.00 11.55 -10.26
C ILE A 155 2.19 10.91 -11.64
N TRP A 156 1.30 11.20 -12.59
CA TRP A 156 1.46 10.73 -13.96
C TRP A 156 2.68 11.35 -14.64
N LEU A 157 2.90 12.65 -14.48
CA LEU A 157 4.09 13.36 -15.00
C LEU A 157 5.37 12.83 -14.37
N ILE A 158 5.38 12.62 -13.06
CA ILE A 158 6.51 11.98 -12.36
C ILE A 158 6.70 10.56 -12.91
N GLY A 159 5.64 9.83 -13.30
CA GLY A 159 5.73 8.48 -13.86
C GLY A 159 6.20 8.38 -15.29
N ILE A 160 5.95 9.40 -16.12
CA ILE A 160 6.47 9.45 -17.49
C ILE A 160 8.00 9.53 -17.49
N LEU A 161 8.61 10.27 -16.56
CA LEU A 161 10.06 10.47 -16.51
C LEU A 161 10.83 9.14 -16.35
N PRO A 162 10.52 8.25 -15.39
CA PRO A 162 11.07 6.91 -15.30
C PRO A 162 10.78 6.06 -16.53
N ALA A 163 9.60 6.16 -17.14
CA ALA A 163 9.30 5.38 -18.34
C ALA A 163 10.22 5.78 -19.51
N ILE A 164 10.44 7.08 -19.72
CA ILE A 164 11.39 7.60 -20.71
C ILE A 164 12.83 7.18 -20.35
N CYS A 165 13.20 7.27 -19.06
CA CYS A 165 14.52 6.82 -18.61
C CYS A 165 14.72 5.32 -18.88
N CYS A 166 13.69 4.49 -18.63
CA CYS A 166 13.70 3.06 -18.88
C CYS A 166 13.88 2.74 -20.37
N THR A 167 13.20 3.44 -21.27
CA THR A 167 13.38 3.24 -22.71
C THR A 167 14.79 3.61 -23.16
N ILE A 168 15.36 4.73 -22.65
CA ILE A 168 16.75 5.13 -22.92
C ILE A 168 17.74 4.07 -22.39
N CYS A 169 17.53 3.56 -21.17
CA CYS A 169 18.36 2.51 -20.57
C CYS A 169 18.36 1.22 -21.40
N VAL A 170 17.20 0.78 -21.87
CA VAL A 170 17.07 -0.41 -22.73
C VAL A 170 17.79 -0.18 -24.07
N ILE A 171 17.62 0.99 -24.70
CA ILE A 171 18.32 1.35 -25.95
C ILE A 171 19.85 1.40 -25.73
N SER A 172 20.30 1.76 -24.52
CA SER A 172 21.72 1.84 -24.15
C SER A 172 22.35 0.48 -23.80
N GLY A 173 21.61 -0.64 -23.94
CA GLY A 173 22.12 -1.98 -23.71
C GLY A 173 22.13 -2.42 -22.25
N ILE A 174 21.41 -1.73 -21.35
CA ILE A 174 21.18 -2.21 -19.99
C ILE A 174 20.26 -3.44 -20.04
N GLU A 175 20.58 -4.45 -19.23
CA GLU A 175 19.76 -5.66 -19.12
C GLU A 175 18.30 -5.32 -18.78
N VAL A 176 17.39 -5.73 -19.66
CA VAL A 176 15.96 -5.42 -19.60
C VAL A 176 15.34 -5.76 -18.24
N TRP A 177 15.75 -6.87 -17.63
CA TRP A 177 15.20 -7.30 -16.34
C TRP A 177 15.48 -6.31 -15.21
N LYS A 178 16.67 -5.68 -15.18
CA LYS A 178 17.02 -4.67 -14.16
C LYS A 178 16.13 -3.44 -14.31
N VAL A 179 15.89 -3.03 -15.55
CA VAL A 179 15.00 -1.90 -15.88
C VAL A 179 13.56 -2.20 -15.48
N LEU A 180 13.06 -3.40 -15.79
CA LEU A 180 11.70 -3.82 -15.43
C LEU A 180 11.49 -3.87 -13.90
N VAL A 181 12.47 -4.39 -13.15
CA VAL A 181 12.41 -4.42 -11.68
C VAL A 181 12.39 -3.01 -11.11
N GLY A 182 13.28 -2.12 -11.59
CA GLY A 182 13.31 -0.72 -11.14
C GLY A 182 12.03 0.03 -11.46
N PHE A 183 11.49 -0.12 -12.67
CA PHE A 183 10.25 0.52 -13.09
C PHE A 183 9.03 -0.02 -12.34
N GLY A 184 8.96 -1.34 -12.12
CA GLY A 184 7.90 -1.97 -11.32
C GLY A 184 7.91 -1.46 -9.88
N ALA A 185 9.09 -1.37 -9.26
CA ALA A 185 9.23 -0.79 -7.92
C ALA A 185 8.77 0.67 -7.89
N TYR A 186 9.15 1.48 -8.88
CA TYR A 186 8.68 2.86 -9.02
C TYR A 186 7.15 2.94 -9.12
N ILE A 187 6.51 2.13 -9.98
CA ILE A 187 5.05 2.12 -10.14
C ILE A 187 4.35 1.78 -8.83
N ILE A 188 4.83 0.77 -8.10
CA ILE A 188 4.27 0.39 -6.80
C ILE A 188 4.34 1.59 -5.85
N ILE A 189 5.50 2.22 -5.73
CA ILE A 189 5.68 3.39 -4.86
C ILE A 189 4.72 4.51 -5.27
N ALA A 190 4.65 4.83 -6.55
CA ALA A 190 3.77 5.88 -7.07
C ALA A 190 2.30 5.60 -6.74
N ILE A 191 1.80 4.38 -6.99
CA ILE A 191 0.43 3.97 -6.68
C ILE A 191 0.16 4.05 -5.17
N MET A 192 1.10 3.59 -4.33
CA MET A 192 0.95 3.62 -2.87
C MET A 192 0.75 5.06 -2.37
N PHE A 193 1.70 5.95 -2.72
CA PHE A 193 1.61 7.35 -2.34
C PHE A 193 0.35 8.01 -2.92
N TRP A 194 0.04 7.73 -4.17
CA TRP A 194 -1.15 8.29 -4.80
C TRP A 194 -2.42 7.92 -4.05
N SER A 195 -2.59 6.64 -3.71
CA SER A 195 -3.77 6.13 -3.02
C SER A 195 -3.95 6.74 -1.62
N ASP A 196 -2.87 7.07 -0.92
CA ASP A 196 -2.93 7.69 0.41
C ASP A 196 -3.32 9.18 0.31
N TRP A 197 -2.75 9.90 -0.65
CA TRP A 197 -3.03 11.33 -0.85
C TRP A 197 -4.38 11.60 -1.51
N ILE A 198 -4.85 10.74 -2.42
CA ILE A 198 -6.14 10.94 -3.09
C ILE A 198 -7.31 10.82 -2.09
N ILE A 199 -7.25 9.85 -1.17
CA ILE A 199 -8.23 9.71 -0.09
C ILE A 199 -8.18 10.95 0.82
N SER A 200 -6.99 11.52 1.05
CA SER A 200 -6.85 12.75 1.84
C SER A 200 -7.49 13.97 1.17
N CYS A 201 -7.32 14.11 -0.15
CA CYS A 201 -7.97 15.20 -0.89
C CYS A 201 -9.50 15.08 -0.84
N ILE A 202 -10.02 13.85 -0.91
CA ILE A 202 -11.46 13.57 -0.84
C ILE A 202 -12.02 13.85 0.55
N THR A 203 -11.34 13.36 1.58
CA THR A 203 -11.77 13.52 2.99
C THR A 203 -11.52 14.92 3.54
N GLY A 204 -10.56 15.66 2.98
CA GLY A 204 -10.07 16.91 3.54
C GLY A 204 -9.16 16.72 4.77
N ASP A 205 -8.87 15.48 5.17
CA ASP A 205 -7.94 15.15 6.26
C ASP A 205 -6.60 14.69 5.70
N PHE A 206 -5.63 15.60 5.64
CA PHE A 206 -4.27 15.31 5.20
C PHE A 206 -3.46 14.49 6.22
N GLY A 207 -3.85 14.48 7.49
CA GLY A 207 -3.19 13.69 8.52
C GLY A 207 -3.52 12.20 8.40
N GLY A 208 -4.78 11.89 8.06
CA GLY A 208 -5.31 10.55 8.00
C GLY A 208 -5.48 9.93 9.40
N SER A 209 -5.85 10.74 10.38
CA SER A 209 -6.08 10.27 11.74
C SER A 209 -7.43 9.57 11.81
N PRO A 210 -7.51 8.32 12.31
CA PRO A 210 -8.79 7.66 12.44
C PRO A 210 -9.63 8.33 13.55
N ASP A 211 -10.95 8.37 13.38
CA ASP A 211 -11.88 8.82 14.42
C ASP A 211 -12.80 7.68 14.90
N GLY A 212 -13.30 7.80 16.13
CA GLY A 212 -14.35 6.95 16.68
C GLY A 212 -14.04 5.45 16.70
N LYS A 213 -15.01 4.65 16.22
CA LYS A 213 -15.01 3.18 16.35
C LYS A 213 -14.02 2.47 15.44
N VAL A 214 -13.46 3.15 14.43
CA VAL A 214 -12.49 2.55 13.49
C VAL A 214 -11.05 2.70 13.96
N ALA A 215 -10.77 3.57 14.93
CA ALA A 215 -9.43 3.86 15.42
C ALA A 215 -8.69 2.63 15.97
N ILE A 216 -9.37 1.72 16.67
CA ILE A 216 -8.73 0.51 17.19
C ILE A 216 -8.26 -0.39 16.04
N VAL A 217 -9.11 -0.64 15.04
CA VAL A 217 -8.76 -1.48 13.88
C VAL A 217 -7.59 -0.86 13.11
N TYR A 218 -7.63 0.46 12.94
CA TYR A 218 -6.57 1.23 12.32
C TYR A 218 -5.22 1.04 13.03
N TRP A 219 -5.17 1.28 14.34
CA TRP A 219 -3.92 1.24 15.10
C TRP A 219 -3.39 -0.19 15.24
N VAL A 220 -4.27 -1.18 15.37
CA VAL A 220 -3.89 -2.60 15.35
C VAL A 220 -3.28 -2.97 14.01
N TYR A 221 -3.91 -2.60 12.89
CA TYR A 221 -3.34 -2.84 11.56
C TYR A 221 -1.99 -2.13 11.39
N PHE A 222 -1.91 -0.86 11.79
CA PHE A 222 -0.69 -0.06 11.67
C PHE A 222 0.46 -0.69 12.48
N ALA A 223 0.21 -1.08 13.73
CA ALA A 223 1.21 -1.71 14.59
C ALA A 223 1.61 -3.11 14.09
N ALA A 224 0.64 -3.94 13.72
CA ALA A 224 0.90 -5.29 13.22
C ALA A 224 1.79 -5.28 11.97
N LYS A 225 1.57 -4.33 11.06
CA LYS A 225 2.39 -4.16 9.85
C LYS A 225 3.85 -3.79 10.15
N ARG A 226 4.16 -3.32 11.37
CA ARG A 226 5.54 -3.01 11.82
C ARG A 226 6.24 -4.18 12.47
N LEU A 227 5.53 -5.25 12.82
CA LEU A 227 6.14 -6.41 13.45
C LEU A 227 7.33 -6.98 12.65
N PRO A 228 7.29 -7.10 11.31
CA PRO A 228 8.44 -7.57 10.54
C PRO A 228 9.70 -6.68 10.64
N MET A 229 9.59 -5.44 11.13
CA MET A 229 10.76 -4.60 11.38
C MET A 229 11.64 -5.13 12.52
N PHE A 230 11.05 -5.91 13.44
CA PHE A 230 11.74 -6.53 14.58
C PHE A 230 12.33 -7.90 14.26
N ALA A 231 12.31 -8.32 12.99
CA ALA A 231 13.04 -9.51 12.53
C ALA A 231 14.55 -9.33 12.84
N MET A 232 15.15 -10.36 13.45
CA MET A 232 16.52 -10.40 13.96
C MET A 232 17.37 -11.42 13.21
#